data_AF-A0A534CDC9-F1
#
_entry.id   AF-A0A534CDC9-F1
#
_cell.length_a   1.000
_cell.length_b   1.000
_cell.length_c   1.000
_cell.angle_alpha   90.00
_cell.angle_beta   90.00
_cell.angle_gamma   90.00
#
_symmetry.space_group_name_H-M   'P 1'
#
loop_
_entity.id
_entity.type
_entity.pdbx_description
1 polymer ?
#
loop_
_entity_poly.entity_id
_entity_poly.type
_entity_poly.pdbx_seq_one_letter_code
_entity_poly.pdbx_strand_id
1 'polypeptide(L)'
;MRRVLCLELLALGLLAACVTVNVYFPAAEAEQAADRIIDAVTSKPAAQPQESKPQEQKPPAEPSQAPPQSSGLAPAAPRAAAALLAAAARVLDSLVPAAYAQASANVDVSTPQIRAITDSLHQRHAELQKYFASGAIGLTADGLVGVRDQNAVPLAERATVKQLVAEHNRDLAALYAEIARANGHPEWEADIRRIFARRWVERGAQPGWYYQDSSGKWVPKG
;
A
#
# COMPACT_ATOMS: atom_id res chain seq x y z
N MET A 1 -22.79 41.12 -25.42
CA MET A 1 -23.33 39.90 -24.77
C MET A 1 -22.47 38.66 -25.05
N ARG A 2 -22.24 38.23 -26.31
CA ARG A 2 -21.40 37.04 -26.62
C ARG A 2 -19.95 37.07 -26.08
N ARG A 3 -19.28 38.22 -26.07
CA ARG A 3 -17.91 38.35 -25.55
C ARG A 3 -17.81 38.23 -24.03
N VAL A 4 -18.86 38.61 -23.30
CA VAL A 4 -18.93 38.52 -21.84
C VAL A 4 -19.21 37.06 -21.44
N LEU A 5 -20.10 36.38 -22.17
CA LEU A 5 -20.38 34.96 -21.99
C LEU A 5 -19.15 34.07 -22.27
N CYS A 6 -18.33 34.39 -23.28
CA CYS A 6 -17.08 33.67 -23.51
C CYS A 6 -16.04 33.93 -22.41
N LEU A 7 -15.99 35.14 -21.83
CA LEU A 7 -15.07 35.46 -20.74
C LEU A 7 -15.48 34.74 -19.44
N GLU A 8 -16.78 34.65 -19.15
CA GLU A 8 -17.30 33.92 -17.99
C GLU A 8 -17.11 32.40 -18.11
N LEU A 9 -17.33 31.83 -19.30
CA LEU A 9 -17.08 30.40 -19.54
C LEU A 9 -15.58 30.06 -19.44
N LEU A 10 -14.70 30.96 -19.87
CA LEU A 10 -13.24 30.78 -19.76
C LEU A 10 -12.75 30.92 -18.32
N ALA A 11 -13.35 31.84 -17.54
CA ALA A 11 -13.06 32.00 -16.12
C ALA A 11 -13.56 30.81 -15.27
N LEU A 12 -14.72 30.22 -15.61
CA LEU A 12 -15.21 29.00 -14.97
C LEU A 12 -14.32 27.78 -15.28
N GLY A 13 -13.79 27.70 -16.50
CA GLY A 13 -12.86 26.64 -16.92
C GLY A 13 -11.49 26.70 -16.22
N LEU A 14 -10.97 27.92 -15.97
CA LEU A 14 -9.70 28.09 -15.25
C LEU A 14 -9.79 27.69 -13.77
N LEU A 15 -10.97 27.81 -13.14
CA LEU A 15 -11.17 27.40 -11.74
C LEU A 15 -11.22 25.87 -11.56
N ALA A 16 -11.54 25.11 -12.61
CA ALA A 16 -11.54 23.65 -12.59
C ALA A 16 -10.13 23.02 -12.74
N ALA A 17 -9.10 23.81 -13.05
CA ALA A 17 -7.74 23.33 -13.29
C ALA A 17 -6.86 23.30 -12.02
N CYS A 18 -7.31 23.89 -10.92
CA CYS A 18 -6.61 23.86 -9.63
C CYS A 18 -7.14 22.73 -8.74
N VAL A 19 -7.17 21.49 -9.23
CA VAL A 19 -7.17 20.35 -8.30
C VAL A 19 -5.78 20.33 -7.68
N THR A 20 -5.70 20.71 -6.41
CA THR A 20 -4.59 20.32 -5.53
C THR A 20 -4.59 18.80 -5.47
N VAL A 21 -3.92 18.14 -6.42
CA VAL A 21 -3.55 16.73 -6.26
C VAL A 21 -2.52 16.72 -5.14
N ASN A 22 -3.00 16.73 -3.91
CA ASN A 22 -2.18 16.45 -2.75
C ASN A 22 -1.82 14.97 -2.87
N VAL A 23 -0.71 14.67 -3.54
CA VAL A 23 -0.18 13.31 -3.64
C VAL A 23 0.32 12.94 -2.24
N TYR A 24 -0.62 12.48 -1.41
CA TYR A 24 -0.35 11.97 -0.09
C TYR A 24 0.19 10.54 -0.21
N PHE A 25 1.00 10.13 0.75
CA PHE A 25 1.52 8.78 0.81
C PHE A 25 0.37 7.75 0.92
N PRO A 26 0.25 6.79 -0.01
CA PRO A 26 -0.84 5.81 -0.05
C PRO A 26 -0.63 4.72 1.01
N ALA A 27 -0.94 5.05 2.26
CA ALA A 27 -0.61 4.22 3.41
C ALA A 27 -1.30 2.84 3.39
N ALA A 28 -2.55 2.77 2.93
CA ALA A 28 -3.29 1.49 2.89
C ALA A 28 -2.71 0.53 1.84
N GLU A 29 -2.32 1.05 0.69
CA GLU A 29 -1.70 0.30 -0.39
C GLU A 29 -0.28 -0.13 0.01
N ALA A 30 0.46 0.74 0.70
CA ALA A 30 1.75 0.40 1.29
C ALA A 30 1.64 -0.71 2.35
N GLU A 31 0.58 -0.72 3.18
CA GLU A 31 0.31 -1.82 4.13
C GLU A 31 0.05 -3.15 3.40
N GLN A 32 -0.77 -3.14 2.34
CA GLN A 32 -1.01 -4.33 1.54
C GLN A 32 0.25 -4.82 0.82
N ALA A 33 1.07 -3.90 0.33
CA ALA A 33 2.35 -4.21 -0.28
C ALA A 33 3.32 -4.85 0.73
N ALA A 34 3.40 -4.28 1.94
CA ALA A 34 4.18 -4.82 3.04
C ALA A 34 3.73 -6.24 3.41
N ASP A 35 2.42 -6.47 3.48
CA ASP A 35 1.86 -7.78 3.76
C ASP A 35 2.27 -8.84 2.75
N ARG A 36 2.16 -8.52 1.46
CA ARG A 36 2.56 -9.45 0.39
C ARG A 36 4.05 -9.79 0.46
N ILE A 37 4.90 -8.80 0.72
CA ILE A 37 6.34 -9.02 0.85
C ILE A 37 6.66 -9.83 2.11
N ILE A 38 6.07 -9.50 3.26
CA ILE A 38 6.28 -10.22 4.51
C ILE A 38 5.84 -11.68 4.37
N ASP A 39 4.69 -11.94 3.74
CA ASP A 39 4.25 -13.29 3.43
C ASP A 39 5.26 -14.02 2.54
N ALA A 40 5.76 -13.36 1.49
CA ALA A 40 6.76 -13.95 0.61
C ALA A 40 8.06 -14.29 1.35
N VAL A 41 8.54 -13.41 2.25
CA VAL A 41 9.76 -13.63 3.04
C VAL A 41 9.59 -14.71 4.12
N THR A 42 8.39 -14.84 4.69
CA THR A 42 8.13 -15.76 5.82
C THR A 42 7.55 -17.11 5.40
N SER A 43 7.08 -17.24 4.16
CA SER A 43 6.53 -18.49 3.63
C SER A 43 7.59 -19.61 3.63
N LYS A 44 7.16 -20.86 3.89
CA LYS A 44 8.03 -22.02 3.66
C LYS A 44 8.36 -22.13 2.17
N PRO A 45 9.51 -22.69 1.76
CA PRO A 45 9.85 -22.86 0.35
C PRO A 45 8.90 -23.86 -0.33
N ALA A 46 7.75 -23.36 -0.79
CA ALA A 46 6.83 -24.00 -1.71
C ALA A 46 5.92 -22.91 -2.29
N ALA A 47 5.97 -22.78 -3.62
CA ALA A 47 5.20 -21.90 -4.49
C ALA A 47 5.65 -20.43 -4.57
N GLN A 48 6.07 -20.08 -5.79
CA GLN A 48 6.28 -18.73 -6.32
C GLN A 48 5.07 -17.83 -5.98
N PRO A 49 5.27 -16.50 -5.81
CA PRO A 49 4.17 -15.55 -5.87
C PRO A 49 3.52 -15.64 -7.24
N GLN A 50 2.42 -16.36 -7.29
CA GLN A 50 1.60 -16.56 -8.47
C GLN A 50 1.16 -15.18 -8.95
N GLU A 51 1.52 -14.91 -10.21
CA GLU A 51 0.88 -13.97 -11.12
C GLU A 51 -0.56 -13.67 -10.68
N SER A 52 -0.79 -12.44 -10.24
CA SER A 52 -2.12 -11.93 -9.93
C SER A 52 -2.98 -12.05 -11.19
N LYS A 53 -3.93 -13.00 -11.15
CA LYS A 53 -5.08 -13.03 -12.06
C LYS A 53 -5.74 -11.63 -12.08
N PRO A 54 -6.32 -11.20 -13.22
CA PRO A 54 -7.03 -9.94 -13.33
C PRO A 54 -8.00 -9.75 -12.17
N GLN A 55 -7.90 -8.61 -11.50
CA GLN A 55 -8.83 -8.21 -10.46
C GLN A 55 -10.25 -8.22 -11.03
N GLU A 56 -11.06 -9.15 -10.55
CA GLU A 56 -12.51 -9.09 -10.67
C GLU A 56 -12.97 -7.82 -9.96
N GLN A 57 -13.45 -6.86 -10.75
CA GLN A 57 -14.07 -5.65 -10.26
C GLN A 57 -15.25 -6.03 -9.37
N LYS A 58 -15.06 -5.85 -8.05
CA LYS A 58 -16.16 -5.85 -7.09
C LYS A 58 -16.99 -4.58 -7.34
N PRO A 59 -18.29 -4.68 -7.67
CA PRO A 59 -19.14 -3.49 -7.81
C PRO A 59 -19.17 -2.71 -6.48
N PRO A 60 -19.06 -1.37 -6.49
CA PRO A 60 -19.24 -0.57 -5.29
C PRO A 60 -20.59 -0.83 -4.62
N ALA A 61 -20.51 -1.03 -3.31
CA ALA A 61 -21.66 -1.12 -2.42
C ALA A 61 -22.46 0.19 -2.46
N GLU A 62 -23.75 0.02 -2.71
CA GLU A 62 -24.82 1.02 -2.65
C GLU A 62 -25.04 1.48 -1.19
N PRO A 63 -25.13 2.79 -0.88
CA PRO A 63 -25.66 3.24 0.40
C PRO A 63 -27.20 3.16 0.36
N SER A 64 -27.72 2.29 1.21
CA SER A 64 -29.14 2.10 1.52
C SER A 64 -29.80 3.37 2.08
N GLN A 65 -31.01 3.71 1.59
CA GLN A 65 -32.19 4.10 2.38
C GLN A 65 -33.47 4.13 1.50
N ALA A 66 -34.51 3.40 1.92
CA ALA A 66 -35.81 3.13 1.24
C ALA A 66 -36.87 4.25 1.46
N PRO A 67 -38.12 4.23 0.89
CA PRO A 67 -39.15 3.22 1.23
C PRO A 67 -40.19 2.94 0.07
N PRO A 68 -41.38 2.34 0.33
CA PRO A 68 -41.95 1.25 -0.46
C PRO A 68 -42.61 1.66 -1.78
N GLN A 69 -42.70 0.70 -2.71
CA GLN A 69 -43.47 0.84 -3.94
C GLN A 69 -44.98 0.87 -3.62
N SER A 70 -45.59 2.05 -3.71
CA SER A 70 -47.02 2.19 -3.95
C SER A 70 -47.23 2.61 -5.40
N SER A 71 -48.02 1.81 -6.11
CA SER A 71 -48.59 2.15 -7.41
C SER A 71 -49.30 3.50 -7.33
N GLY A 72 -48.83 4.48 -8.11
CA GLY A 72 -49.44 5.79 -8.22
C GLY A 72 -49.13 6.40 -9.59
N LEU A 73 -50.18 6.68 -10.36
CA LEU A 73 -50.17 7.29 -11.68
C LEU A 73 -49.25 8.53 -11.76
N ALA A 74 -48.28 8.52 -12.67
CA ALA A 74 -47.64 9.76 -13.13
C ALA A 74 -48.46 10.38 -14.28
N PRO A 75 -48.74 11.69 -14.27
CA PRO A 75 -49.22 12.38 -15.46
C PRO A 75 -48.06 12.56 -16.45
N ALA A 76 -48.33 12.32 -17.73
CA ALA A 76 -47.36 12.44 -18.81
C ALA A 76 -46.82 13.87 -18.95
N ALA A 77 -45.53 14.08 -18.68
CA ALA A 77 -44.82 15.28 -19.15
C ALA A 77 -44.53 15.16 -20.67
N PRO A 78 -44.59 16.26 -21.44
CA PRO A 78 -44.40 16.22 -22.88
C PRO A 78 -42.96 15.80 -23.25
N ARG A 79 -42.84 14.78 -24.11
CA ARG A 79 -41.59 14.12 -24.56
C ARG A 79 -40.51 15.09 -25.09
N ALA A 80 -40.87 16.32 -25.47
CA ALA A 80 -39.95 17.35 -25.92
C ALA A 80 -39.03 17.89 -24.80
N ALA A 81 -39.52 18.01 -23.56
CA ALA A 81 -38.71 18.48 -22.44
C ALA A 81 -37.66 17.44 -22.01
N ALA A 82 -38.02 16.16 -22.06
CA ALA A 82 -37.11 15.05 -21.80
C ALA A 82 -36.03 14.91 -22.89
N ALA A 83 -36.38 15.15 -24.15
CA ALA A 83 -35.43 15.11 -25.26
C ALA A 83 -34.39 16.26 -25.20
N LEU A 84 -34.82 17.46 -24.80
CA LEU A 84 -33.93 18.62 -24.60
C LEU A 84 -32.97 18.42 -23.42
N LEU A 85 -33.43 17.83 -22.31
CA LEU A 85 -32.58 17.50 -21.17
C LEU A 85 -31.54 16.42 -21.52
N ALA A 86 -31.94 15.41 -22.28
CA ALA A 86 -31.05 14.34 -22.73
C ALA A 86 -29.98 14.84 -23.74
N ALA A 87 -30.36 15.77 -24.63
CA ALA A 87 -29.43 16.41 -25.55
C ALA A 87 -28.42 17.31 -24.81
N ALA A 88 -28.86 18.06 -23.79
CA ALA A 88 -27.98 18.87 -22.96
C ALA A 88 -26.97 18.02 -22.18
N ALA A 89 -27.38 16.86 -21.66
CA ALA A 89 -26.47 15.92 -20.99
C ALA A 89 -25.40 15.36 -21.93
N ARG A 90 -25.76 15.04 -23.18
CA ARG A 90 -24.82 14.54 -24.22
C ARG A 90 -23.81 15.59 -24.66
N VAL A 91 -24.20 16.86 -24.68
CA VAL A 91 -23.31 17.99 -25.00
C VAL A 91 -22.36 18.28 -23.83
N LEU A 92 -22.83 18.20 -22.59
CA LEU A 92 -21.99 18.34 -21.39
C LEU A 92 -20.94 17.23 -21.29
N ASP A 93 -21.30 15.98 -21.60
CA ASP A 93 -20.39 14.83 -21.62
C ASP A 93 -19.31 14.92 -22.74
N SER A 94 -19.62 15.63 -23.83
CA SER A 94 -18.65 15.92 -24.90
C SER A 94 -17.73 17.11 -24.60
N LEU A 95 -18.15 18.03 -23.73
CA LEU A 95 -17.43 19.26 -23.41
C LEU A 95 -16.58 19.15 -22.14
N VAL A 96 -16.90 18.19 -21.28
CA VAL A 96 -16.07 17.77 -20.15
C VAL A 96 -15.28 16.55 -20.62
N PRO A 97 -13.97 16.66 -20.93
CA PRO A 97 -13.15 15.47 -21.06
C PRO A 97 -13.39 14.65 -19.80
N ALA A 98 -13.79 13.40 -19.94
CA ALA A 98 -13.72 12.45 -18.84
C ALA A 98 -12.26 12.48 -18.37
N ALA A 99 -11.99 13.24 -17.32
CA ALA A 99 -10.73 13.19 -16.63
C ALA A 99 -10.72 11.80 -16.04
N TYR A 100 -10.10 10.87 -16.75
CA TYR A 100 -9.73 9.56 -16.22
C TYR A 100 -8.72 9.80 -15.10
N ALA A 101 -9.22 10.22 -13.94
CA ALA A 101 -8.52 10.19 -12.68
C ALA A 101 -8.47 8.73 -12.22
N GLN A 102 -7.80 7.87 -13.01
CA GLN A 102 -7.28 6.60 -12.55
C GLN A 102 -5.80 6.77 -12.20
N ALA A 103 -5.53 7.70 -11.28
CA ALA A 103 -4.31 7.63 -10.47
C ALA A 103 -4.71 6.94 -9.16
N SER A 104 -5.07 5.66 -9.22
CA SER A 104 -4.99 4.83 -8.02
C SER A 104 -3.52 4.81 -7.64
N ALA A 105 -3.15 5.50 -6.56
CA ALA A 105 -1.81 5.50 -5.98
C ALA A 105 -1.49 4.11 -5.40
N ASN A 106 -1.38 3.11 -6.28
CA ASN A 106 -1.04 1.76 -5.91
C ASN A 106 0.48 1.66 -5.76
N VAL A 107 0.95 1.21 -4.59
CA VAL A 107 2.37 0.97 -4.36
C VAL A 107 2.79 -0.26 -5.15
N ASP A 108 3.57 -0.07 -6.21
CA ASP A 108 4.15 -1.15 -7.00
C ASP A 108 5.33 -1.78 -6.24
N VAL A 109 5.28 -3.10 -6.12
CA VAL A 109 6.31 -3.96 -5.53
C VAL A 109 6.71 -5.10 -6.46
N SER A 110 6.37 -4.99 -7.74
CA SER A 110 6.48 -6.07 -8.72
C SER A 110 7.78 -6.01 -9.52
N THR A 111 8.67 -5.05 -9.25
CA THR A 111 9.90 -4.86 -10.02
C THR A 111 10.87 -6.03 -9.85
N PRO A 112 11.70 -6.35 -10.86
CA PRO A 112 12.70 -7.41 -10.75
C PRO A 112 13.67 -7.20 -9.57
N GLN A 113 14.00 -5.95 -9.25
CA GLN A 113 14.88 -5.58 -8.14
C GLN A 113 14.24 -5.89 -6.78
N ILE A 114 12.97 -5.50 -6.59
CA ILE A 114 12.23 -5.80 -5.37
C ILE A 114 12.09 -7.30 -5.18
N ARG A 115 11.82 -8.05 -6.26
CA ARG A 115 11.74 -9.52 -6.24
C ARG A 115 13.07 -10.13 -5.81
N ALA A 116 14.19 -9.73 -6.41
CA ALA A 116 15.50 -10.25 -6.06
C ALA A 116 15.89 -9.98 -4.60
N ILE A 117 15.57 -8.79 -4.08
CA ILE A 117 15.81 -8.47 -2.66
C ILE A 117 14.89 -9.32 -1.76
N THR A 118 13.62 -9.47 -2.14
CA THR A 118 12.65 -10.31 -1.40
C THR A 118 13.10 -11.77 -1.34
N ASP A 119 13.63 -12.30 -2.43
CA ASP A 119 14.18 -13.66 -2.48
C ASP A 119 15.40 -13.81 -1.55
N SER A 120 16.33 -12.83 -1.56
CA SER A 120 17.46 -12.82 -0.63
C SER A 120 17.01 -12.78 0.83
N LEU A 121 16.00 -11.95 1.14
CA LEU A 121 15.40 -11.86 2.47
C LEU A 121 14.77 -13.21 2.87
N HIS A 122 14.02 -13.86 1.98
CA HIS A 122 13.39 -15.16 2.21
C HIS A 122 14.41 -16.23 2.59
N GLN A 123 15.48 -16.38 1.79
CA GLN A 123 16.53 -17.37 2.04
C GLN A 123 17.18 -17.15 3.41
N ARG A 124 17.54 -15.89 3.71
CA ARG A 124 18.21 -15.53 4.96
C ARG A 124 17.28 -15.59 6.17
N HIS A 125 15.99 -15.37 5.98
CA HIS A 125 14.99 -15.45 7.04
C HIS A 125 14.93 -16.87 7.64
N ALA A 126 15.08 -17.91 6.80
CA ALA A 126 15.16 -19.29 7.26
C ALA A 126 16.33 -19.53 8.23
N GLU A 127 17.49 -18.92 7.98
CA GLU A 127 18.66 -19.01 8.86
C GLU A 127 18.49 -18.21 10.16
N LEU A 128 17.80 -17.07 10.08
CA LEU A 128 17.51 -16.20 11.22
C LEU A 128 16.45 -16.79 12.16
N GLN A 129 15.61 -17.69 11.67
CA GLN A 129 14.43 -18.19 12.37
C GLN A 129 14.76 -18.78 13.75
N LYS A 130 15.87 -19.53 13.86
CA LYS A 130 16.32 -20.10 15.15
C LYS A 130 16.72 -19.03 16.18
N TYR A 131 17.25 -17.90 15.72
CA TYR A 131 17.66 -16.81 16.60
C TYR A 131 16.48 -15.94 17.04
N PHE A 132 15.46 -15.79 16.18
CA PHE A 132 14.20 -15.18 16.60
C PHE A 132 13.49 -16.05 17.65
N ALA A 133 13.43 -17.37 17.41
CA ALA A 133 12.80 -18.32 18.33
C ALA A 133 13.49 -18.38 19.70
N SER A 134 14.82 -18.25 19.76
CA SER A 134 15.55 -18.17 21.04
C SER A 134 15.47 -16.78 21.70
N GLY A 135 15.00 -15.77 20.97
CA GLY A 135 15.03 -14.38 21.40
C GLY A 135 16.42 -13.74 21.34
N ALA A 136 17.42 -14.38 20.74
CA ALA A 136 18.71 -13.74 20.51
C ALA A 136 18.58 -12.46 19.68
N ILE A 137 17.65 -12.44 18.73
CA ILE A 137 17.35 -11.31 17.87
C ILE A 137 15.86 -10.95 17.94
N GLY A 138 15.52 -9.75 17.49
CA GLY A 138 14.15 -9.26 17.42
C GLY A 138 13.97 -8.14 16.40
N LEU A 139 12.73 -7.73 16.21
CA LEU A 139 12.36 -6.65 15.30
C LEU A 139 12.53 -5.28 15.97
N THR A 140 13.23 -4.35 15.33
CA THR A 140 13.42 -2.99 15.86
C THR A 140 12.24 -2.09 15.49
N ALA A 141 12.11 -0.94 16.17
CA ALA A 141 11.07 0.05 15.89
C ALA A 141 11.19 0.67 14.48
N ASP A 142 12.37 0.57 13.86
CA ASP A 142 12.66 1.08 12.51
C ASP A 142 12.46 0.03 11.41
N GLY A 143 11.85 -1.11 11.72
CA GLY A 143 11.58 -2.16 10.73
C GLY A 143 12.84 -2.88 10.26
N LEU A 144 13.81 -3.02 11.16
CA LEU A 144 15.02 -3.80 10.95
C LEU A 144 15.09 -4.94 11.98
N VAL A 145 16.17 -5.71 11.95
CA VAL A 145 16.46 -6.77 12.91
C VAL A 145 17.60 -6.33 13.82
N GLY A 146 17.44 -6.53 15.13
CA GLY A 146 18.45 -6.21 16.14
C GLY A 146 18.87 -7.44 16.93
N VAL A 147 20.13 -7.49 17.36
CA VAL A 147 20.58 -8.46 18.38
C VAL A 147 20.09 -7.96 19.73
N ARG A 148 19.11 -8.65 20.30
CA ARG A 148 18.53 -8.33 21.61
C ARG A 148 19.41 -8.85 22.74
N ASP A 149 19.78 -10.12 22.67
CA ASP A 149 20.49 -10.82 23.73
C ASP A 149 21.61 -11.68 23.14
N GLN A 150 22.83 -11.16 23.21
CA GLN A 150 24.01 -11.88 22.73
C GLN A 150 24.34 -13.11 23.58
N ASN A 151 23.88 -13.17 24.84
CA ASN A 151 24.12 -14.30 25.72
C ASN A 151 23.20 -15.49 25.41
N ALA A 152 22.07 -15.24 24.73
CA ALA A 152 21.21 -16.29 24.17
C ALA A 152 21.83 -16.97 22.92
N VAL A 153 22.98 -16.50 22.44
CA VAL A 153 23.70 -17.07 21.28
C VAL A 153 24.95 -17.83 21.73
N PRO A 154 25.11 -19.12 21.36
CA PRO A 154 26.34 -19.87 21.61
C PRO A 154 27.57 -19.13 21.09
N LEU A 155 28.69 -19.17 21.81
CA LEU A 155 29.90 -18.40 21.48
C LEU A 155 30.36 -18.60 20.03
N ALA A 156 30.31 -19.83 19.54
CA ALA A 156 30.69 -20.20 18.17
C ALA A 156 29.79 -19.58 17.08
N GLU A 157 28.55 -19.22 17.41
CA GLU A 157 27.57 -18.69 16.45
C GLU A 157 27.47 -17.15 16.48
N ARG A 158 28.12 -16.48 17.44
CA ARG A 158 27.98 -15.03 17.66
C ARG A 158 28.46 -14.20 16.46
N ALA A 159 29.49 -14.65 15.76
CA ALA A 159 29.94 -13.97 14.54
C ALA A 159 28.92 -14.15 13.41
N THR A 160 28.43 -15.38 13.23
CA THR A 160 27.43 -15.75 12.22
C THR A 160 26.14 -14.95 12.38
N VAL A 161 25.55 -14.89 13.57
CA VAL A 161 24.30 -14.13 13.76
C VAL A 161 24.49 -12.63 13.50
N LYS A 162 25.64 -12.05 13.87
CA LYS A 162 25.93 -10.64 13.60
C LYS A 162 26.02 -10.37 12.10
N GLN A 163 26.67 -11.26 11.36
CA GLN A 163 26.77 -11.17 9.91
C GLN A 163 25.39 -11.31 9.25
N LEU A 164 24.61 -12.33 9.63
CA LEU A 164 23.27 -12.55 9.09
C LEU A 164 22.35 -11.35 9.34
N VAL A 165 22.37 -10.78 10.55
CA VAL A 165 21.59 -9.57 10.88
C VAL A 165 22.04 -8.38 10.04
N ALA A 166 23.36 -8.16 9.88
CA ALA A 166 23.87 -7.05 9.09
C ALA A 166 23.50 -7.17 7.61
N GLU A 167 23.59 -8.36 7.03
CA GLU A 167 23.20 -8.62 5.63
C GLU A 167 21.69 -8.51 5.45
N HIS A 168 20.88 -9.05 6.37
CA HIS A 168 19.43 -8.92 6.34
C HIS A 168 18.99 -7.45 6.38
N ASN A 169 19.60 -6.65 7.27
CA ASN A 169 19.28 -5.23 7.40
C ASN A 169 19.72 -4.42 6.17
N ARG A 170 20.80 -4.83 5.49
CA ARG A 170 21.19 -4.23 4.21
C ARG A 170 20.11 -4.45 3.16
N ASP A 171 19.58 -5.67 3.07
CA ASP A 171 18.52 -6.01 2.13
C ASP A 171 17.20 -5.31 2.49
N LEU A 172 16.83 -5.22 3.78
CA LEU A 172 15.65 -4.46 4.21
C LEU A 172 15.76 -2.96 3.89
N ALA A 173 16.93 -2.35 4.14
CA ALA A 173 17.15 -0.96 3.78
C ALA A 173 17.07 -0.72 2.26
N ALA A 174 17.67 -1.62 1.47
CA ALA A 174 17.59 -1.58 0.02
C ALA A 174 16.14 -1.77 -0.47
N LEU A 175 15.38 -2.67 0.15
CA LEU A 175 13.97 -2.90 -0.17
C LEU A 175 13.15 -1.61 0.02
N TYR A 176 13.26 -0.95 1.17
CA TYR A 176 12.47 0.25 1.46
C TYR A 176 12.80 1.39 0.50
N ALA A 177 14.09 1.62 0.24
CA ALA A 177 14.54 2.63 -0.72
C ALA A 177 14.08 2.30 -2.15
N GLU A 178 14.12 1.02 -2.54
CA GLU A 178 13.73 0.58 -3.87
C GLU A 178 12.22 0.68 -4.09
N ILE A 179 11.39 0.36 -3.09
CA ILE A 179 9.93 0.58 -3.18
C ILE A 179 9.65 2.07 -3.40
N ALA A 180 10.28 2.94 -2.61
CA ALA A 180 10.12 4.39 -2.75
C ALA A 180 10.51 4.87 -4.17
N ARG A 181 11.69 4.44 -4.65
CA ARG A 181 12.24 4.79 -5.96
C ARG A 181 11.40 4.25 -7.13
N ALA A 182 10.97 2.98 -7.06
CA ALA A 182 10.16 2.34 -8.08
C ALA A 182 8.79 3.02 -8.25
N ASN A 183 8.27 3.61 -7.17
CA ASN A 183 7.04 4.36 -7.17
C ASN A 183 7.22 5.86 -7.50
N GLY A 184 8.43 6.29 -7.85
CA GLY A 184 8.72 7.69 -8.22
C GLY A 184 8.75 8.67 -7.03
N HIS A 185 8.73 8.16 -5.80
CA HIS A 185 8.67 8.94 -4.58
C HIS A 185 9.75 8.52 -3.56
N PRO A 186 11.04 8.82 -3.81
CA PRO A 186 12.12 8.51 -2.86
C PRO A 186 11.88 9.06 -1.45
N GLU A 187 11.14 10.17 -1.34
CA GLU A 187 10.75 10.78 -0.07
C GLU A 187 9.84 9.88 0.80
N TRP A 188 9.17 8.89 0.21
CA TRP A 188 8.30 7.96 0.95
C TRP A 188 9.06 6.90 1.74
N GLU A 189 10.39 6.77 1.59
CA GLU A 189 11.16 5.70 2.24
C GLU A 189 10.89 5.64 3.75
N ALA A 190 10.86 6.79 4.44
CA ALA A 190 10.65 6.85 5.88
C ALA A 190 9.24 6.37 6.29
N ASP A 191 8.21 6.69 5.49
CA ASP A 191 6.84 6.25 5.74
C ASP A 191 6.65 4.76 5.41
N ILE A 192 7.25 4.29 4.32
CA ILE A 192 7.32 2.87 3.95
C ILE A 192 7.96 2.08 5.09
N ARG A 193 9.13 2.50 5.55
CA ARG A 193 9.85 1.85 6.66
C ARG A 193 9.00 1.75 7.92
N ARG A 194 8.29 2.83 8.28
CA ARG A 194 7.40 2.86 9.46
C ARG A 194 6.24 1.88 9.33
N ILE A 195 5.65 1.77 8.15
CA ILE A 195 4.61 0.77 7.86
C ILE A 195 5.18 -0.64 8.00
N PHE A 196 6.30 -0.92 7.34
CA PHE A 196 6.94 -2.24 7.42
C PHE A 196 7.31 -2.61 8.85
N ALA A 197 7.82 -1.67 9.66
CA ALA A 197 8.12 -1.91 11.06
C ALA A 197 6.91 -2.45 11.84
N ARG A 198 5.75 -1.79 11.68
CA ARG A 198 4.50 -2.25 12.29
C ARG A 198 4.05 -3.60 11.72
N ARG A 199 4.02 -3.73 10.39
CA ARG A 199 3.53 -4.95 9.72
C ARG A 199 4.40 -6.18 9.99
N TRP A 200 5.71 -6.02 10.12
CA TRP A 200 6.60 -7.11 10.53
C TRP A 200 6.22 -7.69 11.88
N VAL A 201 5.87 -6.84 12.86
CA VAL A 201 5.42 -7.28 14.19
C VAL A 201 4.02 -7.91 14.14
N GLU A 202 3.10 -7.34 13.35
CA GLU A 202 1.71 -7.79 13.28
C GLU A 202 1.52 -9.08 12.49
N ARG A 203 2.28 -9.26 11.41
CA ARG A 203 2.08 -10.32 10.41
C ARG A 203 3.25 -11.29 10.31
N GLY A 204 4.49 -10.80 10.41
CA GLY A 204 5.69 -11.61 10.23
C GLY A 204 6.21 -12.27 11.52
N ALA A 205 5.95 -11.66 12.68
CA ALA A 205 6.44 -12.16 13.96
C ALA A 205 5.57 -13.29 14.53
N GLN A 206 6.22 -14.35 15.00
CA GLN A 206 5.53 -15.45 15.69
C GLN A 206 5.36 -15.15 17.19
N PRO A 207 4.38 -15.77 17.88
CA PRO A 207 4.27 -15.69 19.33
C PRO A 207 5.59 -16.05 20.02
N GLY A 208 6.00 -15.26 21.00
CA GLY A 208 7.26 -15.40 21.73
C GLY A 208 8.47 -14.72 21.08
N TRP A 209 8.39 -14.27 19.81
CA TRP A 209 9.42 -13.41 19.22
C TRP A 209 9.42 -12.05 19.91
N TYR A 210 10.54 -11.34 19.84
CA TYR A 210 10.65 -10.03 20.48
C TYR A 210 10.67 -8.92 19.45
N TYR A 211 10.09 -7.79 19.85
CA TYR A 211 10.12 -6.55 19.10
C TYR A 211 10.34 -5.37 20.04
N GLN A 212 10.80 -4.25 19.51
CA GLN A 212 10.88 -2.98 20.25
C GLN A 212 9.51 -2.29 20.21
N ASP A 213 8.99 -1.94 21.39
CA ASP A 213 7.83 -1.05 21.50
C ASP A 213 8.20 0.40 21.13
N SER A 214 7.23 1.31 21.23
CA SER A 214 7.42 2.74 20.93
C SER A 214 8.46 3.44 21.82
N SER A 215 8.83 2.85 22.97
CA SER A 215 9.88 3.34 23.86
C SER A 215 11.27 2.75 23.54
N GLY A 216 11.36 1.86 22.54
CA GLY A 216 12.58 1.13 22.20
C GLY A 216 12.84 -0.07 23.10
N LYS A 217 11.92 -0.41 24.01
CA LYS A 217 12.06 -1.54 24.93
C LYS A 217 11.68 -2.82 24.22
N TRP A 218 12.50 -3.86 24.41
CA TRP A 218 12.20 -5.20 23.92
C TRP A 218 11.06 -5.84 24.71
N VAL A 219 10.02 -6.24 24.00
CA VAL A 219 8.84 -6.93 24.53
C VAL A 219 8.53 -8.16 23.69
N PRO A 220 8.05 -9.26 24.29
CA PRO A 220 7.62 -10.43 23.54
C PRO A 220 6.30 -10.15 22.82
N LYS A 221 6.14 -10.72 21.63
CA LYS A 221 4.90 -10.79 20.87
C LYS A 221 4.00 -11.82 21.53
N GLY A 222 2.82 -11.37 21.95
CA GLY A 222 1.75 -12.23 22.46
C GLY A 222 1.11 -13.08 21.36
#